data_AF-A0A8J6V9P1-F1
#
_entry.id   AF-A0A8J6V9P1-F1
#
_cell.length_a   1.000
_cell.length_b   1.000
_cell.length_c   1.000
_cell.angle_alpha   90.00
_cell.angle_beta   90.00
_cell.angle_gamma   90.00
#
_symmetry.space_group_name_H-M   'P 1'
#
loop_
_entity.id
_entity.type
_entity.pdbx_description
1 polymer ?
#
loop_
_entity_poly.entity_id
_entity_poly.type
_entity_poly.pdbx_seq_one_letter_code
_entity_poly.pdbx_strand_id
1 'polypeptide(L)'
;MLKIEEITKHYRSYKVATILETLSPLASESSEQILCFYTNSTSQIQIARLTNIDNFNFEKIVFPGERLFFDAMPDAQLEIEKGMKGSTKLVDKIKCDLLRVYENSSELE
;
A
#
# COMPACT_ATOMS: atom_id res chain seq x y z
N MET A 1 11.71 -24.22 6.03
CA MET A 1 10.79 -23.16 6.48
C MET A 1 11.64 -21.96 6.86
N LEU A 2 11.72 -20.92 6.02
CA LEU A 2 12.49 -19.73 6.36
C LEU A 2 11.78 -19.06 7.54
N LYS A 3 12.52 -18.75 8.62
CA LYS A 3 11.94 -18.11 9.79
C LYS A 3 11.44 -16.73 9.35
N ILE A 4 10.17 -16.45 9.60
CA ILE A 4 9.51 -15.15 9.31
C ILE A 4 10.39 -13.97 9.79
N GLU A 5 11.12 -14.16 10.89
CA GLU A 5 12.09 -13.21 11.46
C GLU A 5 13.23 -12.82 10.51
N GLU A 6 13.76 -13.76 9.70
CA GLU A 6 14.88 -13.49 8.79
C GLU A 6 14.44 -12.63 7.60
N ILE A 7 13.21 -12.87 7.10
CA ILE A 7 12.64 -12.08 6.00
C ILE A 7 12.27 -10.68 6.49
N THR A 8 11.67 -10.56 7.68
CA THR A 8 11.40 -9.26 8.31
C THR A 8 12.70 -8.49 8.57
N LYS A 9 13.77 -9.15 9.02
CA LYS A 9 15.09 -8.52 9.22
C LYS A 9 15.70 -8.04 7.92
N HIS A 10 15.62 -8.84 6.86
CA HIS A 10 16.11 -8.49 5.54
C HIS A 10 15.36 -7.29 4.96
N TYR A 11 14.03 -7.32 4.93
CA TYR A 11 13.20 -6.19 4.46
C TYR A 11 13.33 -4.94 5.34
N ARG A 12 13.48 -5.09 6.66
CA ARG A 12 13.73 -3.95 7.57
C ARG A 12 15.09 -3.29 7.28
N SER A 13 16.08 -4.03 6.77
CA SER A 13 17.37 -3.45 6.36
C SER A 13 17.24 -2.61 5.08
N TYR A 14 16.40 -3.02 4.11
CA TYR A 14 16.09 -2.21 2.93
C TYR A 14 15.24 -0.98 3.25
N LYS A 15 14.37 -1.05 4.27
CA LYS A 15 13.51 0.07 4.69
C LYS A 15 14.28 1.27 5.27
N VAL A 16 15.56 1.12 5.60
CA VAL A 16 16.42 2.21 6.13
C VAL A 16 17.17 2.95 5.01
N ALA A 17 17.13 2.46 3.77
CA ALA A 17 17.83 3.07 2.64
C ALA A 17 16.91 3.98 1.80
N THR A 18 16.43 5.09 2.35
CA THR A 18 15.95 6.23 1.53
C THR A 18 16.04 7.53 2.33
N ILE A 19 16.99 8.40 1.97
CA ILE A 19 16.90 9.84 2.22
C ILE A 19 17.10 10.53 0.88
N LEU A 20 16.07 11.25 0.45
CA LEU A 20 16.20 12.50 -0.30
C LEU A 20 14.95 13.32 0.03
N GLU A 21 15.10 14.20 1.01
CA GLU A 21 14.15 15.28 1.26
C GLU A 21 14.27 16.28 0.12
N THR A 22 13.28 16.30 -0.76
CA THR A 22 12.98 17.47 -1.57
C THR A 22 11.55 17.88 -1.27
N LEU A 23 11.40 18.80 -0.33
CA LEU A 23 10.17 19.54 -0.10
C LEU A 23 9.82 20.28 -1.40
N SER A 24 8.72 19.91 -2.03
CA SER A 24 8.02 20.80 -2.96
C SER A 24 6.60 21.01 -2.43
N PRO A 25 6.25 22.22 -1.97
CA PRO A 25 4.86 22.56 -1.78
C PRO A 25 4.29 22.86 -3.16
N LEU A 26 3.30 22.10 -3.59
CA LEU A 26 2.12 22.53 -4.36
C LEU A 26 1.45 21.28 -4.97
N ALA A 27 0.40 20.80 -4.31
CA ALA A 27 -0.73 20.20 -5.00
C ALA A 27 -1.99 20.81 -4.37
N SER A 28 -2.25 22.05 -4.76
CA SER A 28 -3.57 22.64 -4.71
C SER A 28 -4.47 21.86 -5.65
N GLU A 29 -5.32 21.00 -5.10
CA GLU A 29 -6.78 20.99 -5.27
C GLU A 29 -7.31 19.97 -4.26
N SER A 30 -8.34 20.34 -3.53
CA SER A 30 -8.97 19.55 -2.47
C SER A 30 -9.70 18.31 -3.02
N SER A 31 -8.99 17.39 -3.66
CA SER A 31 -9.48 16.03 -3.85
C SER A 31 -9.51 15.39 -2.47
N GLU A 32 -10.70 15.29 -1.88
CA GLU A 32 -10.90 14.60 -0.60
C GLU A 32 -10.27 13.20 -0.68
N GLN A 33 -9.29 12.96 0.19
CA GLN A 33 -8.71 11.64 0.33
C GLN A 33 -9.79 10.70 0.85
N ILE A 34 -9.78 9.47 0.36
CA ILE A 34 -10.69 8.41 0.76
C ILE A 34 -9.94 7.36 1.59
N LEU A 35 -10.61 6.83 2.60
CA LEU A 35 -10.11 5.68 3.34
C LEU A 35 -10.25 4.42 2.47
N CYS A 36 -9.14 3.76 2.19
CA CYS A 36 -9.07 2.54 1.42
C CYS A 36 -8.76 1.33 2.30
N PHE A 37 -9.23 0.15 1.89
CA PHE A 37 -8.99 -1.12 2.56
C PHE A 37 -8.54 -2.21 1.59
N TYR A 38 -7.42 -2.84 1.90
CA TYR A 38 -6.90 -4.00 1.16
C TYR A 38 -6.59 -5.14 2.13
N THR A 39 -6.80 -6.39 1.69
CA THR A 39 -6.37 -7.58 2.43
C THR A 39 -5.53 -8.46 1.52
N ASN A 40 -4.34 -8.86 1.99
CA ASN A 40 -3.58 -9.89 1.31
C ASN A 40 -4.18 -11.26 1.62
N SER A 41 -5.06 -11.75 0.74
CA SER A 41 -5.69 -13.08 0.86
C SER A 41 -4.78 -14.23 0.40
N THR A 42 -3.54 -13.94 0.00
CA THR A 42 -2.59 -14.94 -0.49
C THR A 42 -1.74 -15.51 0.64
N SER A 43 -1.06 -16.63 0.39
CA SER A 43 -0.10 -17.25 1.33
C SER A 43 1.32 -16.68 1.22
N GLN A 44 1.52 -15.54 0.55
CA GLN A 44 2.83 -14.98 0.26
C GLN A 44 2.89 -13.51 0.66
N ILE A 45 4.10 -13.02 0.99
CA ILE A 45 4.31 -11.61 1.30
C ILE A 45 4.16 -10.78 0.02
N GLN A 46 3.47 -9.64 0.16
CA GLN A 46 3.25 -8.68 -0.90
C GLN A 46 3.85 -7.31 -0.53
N ILE A 47 4.12 -6.51 -1.54
CA ILE A 47 4.45 -5.09 -1.42
C ILE A 47 3.33 -4.33 -2.11
N ALA A 48 2.71 -3.40 -1.39
CA ALA A 48 1.66 -2.52 -1.88
C ALA A 48 2.22 -1.12 -2.07
N ARG A 49 2.09 -0.55 -3.27
CA ARG A 49 2.57 0.80 -3.62
C ARG A 49 1.43 1.64 -4.18
N LEU A 50 1.32 2.91 -3.77
CA LEU A 50 0.43 3.84 -4.45
C LEU A 50 1.14 4.50 -5.62
N THR A 51 0.47 4.51 -6.77
CA THR A 51 0.94 5.08 -8.02
C THR A 51 -0.14 5.97 -8.62
N ASN A 52 0.17 6.61 -9.77
CA ASN A 52 -0.73 7.55 -10.45
C ASN A 52 -0.99 8.84 -9.65
N ILE A 53 -0.07 9.20 -8.75
CA ILE A 53 -0.04 10.50 -8.06
C ILE A 53 1.42 10.99 -8.11
N ASP A 54 1.63 12.20 -8.62
CA ASP A 54 2.98 12.79 -8.65
C ASP A 54 3.48 13.09 -7.23
N ASN A 55 4.77 12.87 -6.99
CA ASN A 55 5.47 13.16 -5.73
C ASN A 55 4.94 12.44 -4.46
N PHE A 56 4.16 11.37 -4.61
CA PHE A 56 3.65 10.60 -3.47
C PHE A 56 4.44 9.31 -3.24
N ASN A 57 5.08 9.20 -2.08
CA ASN A 57 5.86 8.02 -1.69
C ASN A 57 5.10 7.18 -0.66
N PHE A 58 4.38 6.16 -1.13
CA PHE A 58 3.75 5.17 -0.26
C PHE A 58 4.10 3.75 -0.71
N GLU A 59 4.73 3.02 0.19
CA GLU A 59 5.04 1.60 0.04
C GLU A 59 4.87 0.88 1.37
N LYS A 60 4.19 -0.27 1.35
CA LYS A 60 3.94 -1.10 2.54
C LYS A 60 4.14 -2.58 2.22
N ILE A 61 4.70 -3.32 3.17
CA ILE A 61 4.72 -4.77 3.14
C ILE A 61 3.38 -5.25 3.70
N VAL A 62 2.75 -6.22 3.04
CA VAL A 62 1.48 -6.81 3.47
C VAL A 62 1.68 -8.32 3.62
N PHE A 63 1.60 -8.82 4.86
CA PHE A 63 1.73 -10.24 5.18
C PHE A 63 0.48 -11.04 4.79
N PRO A 64 0.59 -12.37 4.64
CA PRO A 64 -0.57 -13.24 4.46
C PRO A 64 -1.65 -12.99 5.53
N GLY A 65 -2.87 -12.67 5.09
CA GLY A 65 -4.02 -12.36 5.94
C GLY A 65 -4.01 -10.96 6.56
N GLU A 66 -2.97 -10.16 6.35
CA GLU A 66 -2.89 -8.80 6.89
C GLU A 66 -3.87 -7.87 6.18
N ARG A 67 -4.45 -6.97 6.98
CA ARG A 67 -5.36 -5.92 6.57
C ARG A 67 -4.62 -4.59 6.55
N LEU A 68 -4.63 -3.94 5.39
CA LEU A 68 -4.01 -2.64 5.17
C LEU A 68 -5.11 -1.59 5.00
N PHE A 69 -5.14 -0.60 5.90
CA PHE A 69 -5.92 0.61 5.76
C PHE A 69 -4.99 1.78 5.41
N PHE A 70 -5.41 2.64 4.49
CA PHE A 70 -4.61 3.77 4.03
C PHE A 70 -5.48 4.84 3.37
N ASP A 71 -5.04 6.10 3.42
CA ASP A 71 -5.69 7.21 2.72
C ASP A 71 -5.07 7.39 1.33
N ALA A 72 -5.93 7.61 0.33
CA ALA A 72 -5.49 7.85 -1.05
C ALA A 72 -6.48 8.76 -1.80
N MET A 73 -6.02 9.35 -2.90
CA MET A 73 -6.93 9.99 -3.85
C MET A 73 -7.75 8.92 -4.59
N PRO A 74 -9.03 9.17 -4.94
CA PRO A 74 -9.87 8.16 -5.63
C PRO A 74 -9.28 7.66 -6.96
N ASP A 75 -8.57 8.52 -7.68
CA ASP A 75 -7.92 8.24 -8.97
C ASP A 75 -6.55 7.55 -8.85
N ALA A 76 -6.02 7.43 -7.63
CA ALA A 76 -4.80 6.71 -7.34
C ALA A 76 -4.96 5.20 -7.58
N GLN A 77 -3.83 4.51 -7.74
CA GLN A 77 -3.81 3.07 -8.00
C GLN A 77 -2.88 2.35 -7.02
N LEU A 78 -3.41 1.33 -6.33
CA LEU A 78 -2.66 0.40 -5.49
C LEU A 78 -2.07 -0.70 -6.37
N GLU A 79 -0.76 -0.65 -6.59
CA GLU A 79 0.01 -1.71 -7.22
C GLU A 79 0.42 -2.75 -6.19
N ILE A 80 0.15 -4.03 -6.48
CA ILE A 80 0.56 -5.16 -5.66
C ILE A 80 1.67 -5.91 -6.35
N GLU A 81 2.85 -5.93 -5.75
CA GLU A 81 3.96 -6.77 -6.15
C GLU A 81 4.09 -7.96 -5.21
N LYS A 82 4.46 -9.12 -5.76
CA LYS A 82 4.77 -10.30 -4.94
C LYS A 82 6.27 -10.45 -4.80
N GLY A 83 6.74 -10.56 -3.56
CA GLY A 83 8.13 -10.89 -3.26
C GLY A 83 8.38 -12.37 -3.54
N MET A 84 9.18 -12.67 -4.57
CA MET A 84 9.79 -13.99 -4.78
C MET A 84 11.27 -13.89 -4.40
N LYS A 85 11.93 -15.00 -4.08
CA LYS A 85 13.36 -14.96 -3.68
C LYS A 85 14.19 -14.21 -4.73
N GLY A 86 14.70 -13.03 -4.36
CA GLY A 86 15.57 -12.19 -5.19
C GLY A 86 14.89 -11.39 -6.30
N SER A 87 13.55 -11.36 -6.38
CA SER A 87 12.82 -10.56 -7.38
C SER A 87 11.43 -10.16 -6.90
N THR A 88 10.91 -9.06 -7.44
CA THR A 88 9.49 -8.71 -7.32
C THR A 88 8.82 -8.77 -8.69
N LYS A 89 7.55 -9.12 -8.70
CA LYS A 89 6.73 -9.11 -9.92
C LYS A 89 5.44 -8.36 -9.62
N LEU A 90 5.09 -7.39 -10.47
CA LEU A 90 3.78 -6.76 -10.45
C LEU A 90 2.70 -7.82 -10.72
N VAL A 91 1.79 -7.97 -9.77
CA VAL A 91 0.71 -8.95 -9.81
C VAL A 91 -0.61 -8.27 -10.15
N ASP A 92 -0.86 -7.10 -9.56
CA ASP A 92 -2.15 -6.43 -9.71
C ASP A 92 -2.01 -4.90 -9.62
N LYS A 93 -3.01 -4.22 -10.18
CA LYS A 93 -3.16 -2.77 -10.12
C LYS A 93 -4.63 -2.42 -9.90
N ILE A 94 -4.94 -1.92 -8.72
CA ILE A 94 -6.32 -1.72 -8.26
C ILE A 94 -6.57 -0.22 -8.08
N LYS A 95 -7.64 0.33 -8.67
CA LYS A 95 -8.03 1.73 -8.42
C LYS A 95 -8.47 1.90 -6.97
N CYS A 96 -8.02 2.97 -6.31
CA CYS A 96 -8.32 3.22 -4.90
C CYS A 96 -9.83 3.44 -4.67
N ASP A 97 -10.53 4.00 -5.65
CA ASP A 97 -12.00 4.11 -5.60
C ASP A 97 -12.71 2.76 -5.39
N LEU A 98 -12.15 1.66 -5.89
CA LEU A 98 -12.68 0.30 -5.69
C LEU A 98 -12.35 -0.28 -4.31
N LEU A 99 -11.39 0.32 -3.60
CA LEU A 99 -10.96 -0.08 -2.27
C LEU A 99 -11.60 0.78 -1.18
N ARG A 100 -12.45 1.75 -1.55
CA ARG A 100 -13.07 2.70 -0.63
C ARG A 100 -13.87 1.99 0.46
N VAL A 101 -13.63 2.40 1.71
CA VAL A 101 -14.46 2.04 2.84
C VAL A 101 -15.66 2.97 2.89
N TYR A 102 -16.86 2.41 2.90
CA TYR A 102 -18.08 3.15 3.17
C TYR A 102 -18.49 2.91 4.62
N GLU A 103 -18.86 3.97 5.32
CA GLU A 103 -19.51 3.83 6.61
C GLU A 103 -20.91 3.26 6.37
N ASN A 104 -21.16 2.06 6.88
CA ASN A 104 -22.53 1.60 7.01
C ASN A 104 -23.12 2.38 8.18
N SER A 105 -23.87 3.44 7.88
CA SER A 105 -24.73 4.11 8.85
C SER A 105 -25.91 3.20 9.21
N SER A 106 -25.64 2.10 9.90
CA SER A 106 -26.69 1.31 10.54
C SER A 106 -26.71 1.68 12.03
N GLU A 107 -27.19 2.89 12.32
CA GLU A 107 -27.84 3.20 13.58
C GLU A 107 -29.30 3.56 13.28
N LEU A 108 -30.21 2.84 13.94
CA LEU A 108 -31.67 3.03 14.04
C LEU A 108 -32.54 2.49 12.89
N GLU A 109 -32.96 1.23 13.00
CA GLU A 109 -34.39 0.83 13.06
C GLU A 109 -34.57 -0.33 14.04
#